data_AF-A0A8H3GVI3-F1
#
_entry.id   AF-A0A8H3GVI3-F1
#
_cell.length_a   1.000
_cell.length_b   1.000
_cell.length_c   1.000
_cell.angle_alpha   90.00
_cell.angle_beta   90.00
_cell.angle_gamma   90.00
#
_symmetry.space_group_name_H-M   'P 1'
#
loop_
_entity.id
_entity.type
_entity.pdbx_description
1 polymer ?
#
loop_
_entity_poly.entity_id
_entity_poly.type
_entity_poly.pdbx_seq_one_letter_code
_entity_poly.pdbx_strand_id
1 'polypeptide(L)'
;MPISSIVNKHLQYTYDNGWKYQFWLKSPSRIVYSIQGGPMAGRFNYQHCHVQEVRVDEVFQISWIEETDTIVSLIVDFTLMRLTTFMAFSYGHWNFAEQAHGNKREVQDLEKWRGLATQEAGYPLKRHVIPEQATIDKIFDGPGDLEDIDDDAPTL
;
A
#
# COMPACT_ATOMS: atom_id res chain seq x y z
N MET A 1 11.86 -16.99 9.45
CA MET A 1 11.80 -16.46 10.84
C MET A 1 10.46 -15.78 11.01
N PRO A 2 9.77 -15.92 12.16
CA PRO A 2 8.38 -15.50 12.23
C PRO A 2 8.30 -13.98 12.30
N ILE A 3 7.79 -13.37 11.23
CA ILE A 3 7.33 -11.96 11.13
C ILE A 3 6.17 -11.63 12.09
N SER A 4 6.05 -12.36 13.19
CA SER A 4 4.82 -12.48 13.99
C SER A 4 4.39 -11.17 14.63
N SER A 5 5.32 -10.28 14.97
CA SER A 5 5.03 -9.06 15.70
C SER A 5 4.36 -7.97 14.84
N ILE A 6 4.61 -7.94 13.52
CA ILE A 6 3.93 -7.01 12.60
C ILE A 6 2.61 -7.57 12.04
N VAL A 7 2.43 -8.88 12.04
CA VAL A 7 1.18 -9.49 11.58
C VAL A 7 0.02 -9.08 12.48
N ASN A 8 -1.14 -8.87 11.87
CA ASN A 8 -2.37 -8.34 12.45
C ASN A 8 -2.26 -6.90 12.99
N LYS A 9 -1.17 -6.17 12.73
CA LYS A 9 -1.04 -4.77 13.13
C LYS A 9 -1.69 -3.85 12.10
N HIS A 10 -2.47 -2.91 12.60
CA HIS A 10 -2.98 -1.75 11.87
C HIS A 10 -2.16 -0.52 12.25
N LEU A 11 -1.67 0.18 11.24
CA LEU A 11 -0.89 1.39 11.36
C LEU A 11 -1.64 2.56 10.73
N GLN A 12 -1.78 3.65 11.47
CA GLN A 12 -2.16 4.95 10.94
C GLN A 12 -0.92 5.84 10.95
N TYR A 13 -0.64 6.51 9.84
CA TYR A 13 0.58 7.29 9.70
C TYR A 13 0.38 8.52 8.81
N THR A 14 1.15 9.54 9.14
CA THR A 14 1.17 10.82 8.42
C THR A 14 2.54 11.03 7.81
N TYR A 15 2.61 11.10 6.49
CA TYR A 15 3.82 11.45 5.75
C TYR A 15 4.30 12.85 6.09
N ASP A 16 5.59 13.10 5.95
CA ASP A 16 6.21 14.40 6.26
C ASP A 16 5.66 15.53 5.38
N ASN A 17 5.12 15.19 4.20
CA ASN A 17 4.40 16.09 3.30
C ASN A 17 2.90 16.29 3.67
N GLY A 18 2.44 15.70 4.78
CA GLY A 18 1.09 15.85 5.33
C GLY A 18 0.06 14.84 4.85
N TRP A 19 0.41 13.89 3.97
CA TRP A 19 -0.53 12.88 3.51
C TRP A 19 -0.84 11.86 4.61
N LYS A 20 -2.10 11.44 4.71
CA LYS A 20 -2.58 10.51 5.74
C LYS A 20 -3.03 9.21 5.14
N TYR A 21 -2.46 8.13 5.65
CA TYR A 21 -2.64 6.77 5.16
C TYR A 21 -2.85 5.84 6.36
N GLN A 22 -3.48 4.70 6.09
CA GLN A 22 -3.50 3.60 7.03
C GLN A 22 -3.40 2.25 6.31
N PHE A 23 -2.81 1.27 6.97
CA PHE A 23 -2.86 -0.12 6.51
C PHE A 23 -3.02 -1.08 7.68
N TRP A 24 -3.55 -2.26 7.38
CA TRP A 24 -3.55 -3.43 8.25
C TRP A 24 -2.85 -4.58 7.53
N LEU A 25 -1.79 -5.11 8.15
CA LEU A 25 -1.14 -6.32 7.67
C LEU A 25 -1.91 -7.53 8.23
N LYS A 26 -2.99 -7.91 7.56
CA LYS A 26 -3.88 -9.01 7.96
C LYS A 26 -3.13 -10.30 8.26
N SER A 27 -2.27 -10.70 7.33
CA SER A 27 -1.55 -11.96 7.38
C SER A 27 -0.13 -11.78 6.82
N PRO A 28 0.73 -12.81 6.92
CA PRO A 28 2.08 -12.78 6.34
C PRO A 28 2.19 -12.32 4.89
N SER A 29 1.10 -12.42 4.13
CA SER A 29 1.07 -12.14 2.70
C SER A 29 -0.08 -11.25 2.27
N ARG A 30 -0.83 -10.66 3.21
CA ARG A 30 -2.02 -9.86 2.91
C ARG A 30 -2.00 -8.52 3.61
N ILE A 31 -1.98 -7.45 2.82
CA ILE A 31 -2.14 -6.08 3.30
C ILE A 31 -3.46 -5.50 2.80
N VAL A 32 -4.16 -4.77 3.66
CA VAL A 32 -5.35 -3.96 3.33
C VAL A 32 -5.03 -2.53 3.70
N TYR A 33 -5.37 -1.56 2.87
CA TYR A 33 -5.03 -0.16 3.12
C TYR A 33 -6.07 0.82 2.58
N SER A 34 -6.06 2.02 3.14
CA SER A 34 -6.85 3.15 2.64
C SER A 34 -6.07 4.47 2.73
N ILE A 35 -6.41 5.38 1.84
CA ILE A 35 -5.69 6.64 1.62
C ILE A 35 -6.64 7.81 1.89
N GLN A 36 -6.37 8.61 2.92
CA GLN A 36 -7.24 9.73 3.32
C GLN A 36 -6.73 11.10 2.84
N GLY A 37 -5.46 11.21 2.46
CA GLY A 37 -4.87 12.48 2.03
C GLY A 37 -3.89 12.35 0.87
N GLY A 38 -3.61 13.48 0.22
CA GLY A 38 -2.70 13.55 -0.92
C GLY A 38 -3.35 13.21 -2.27
N PRO A 39 -2.55 13.01 -3.33
CA PRO A 39 -3.02 12.83 -4.71
C PRO A 39 -3.93 11.62 -4.92
N MET A 40 -3.87 10.63 -4.02
CA MET A 40 -4.62 9.36 -4.10
C MET A 40 -5.76 9.28 -3.06
N ALA A 41 -6.14 10.41 -2.46
CA ALA A 41 -7.15 10.47 -1.41
C ALA A 41 -8.51 9.92 -1.88
N GLY A 42 -9.06 8.96 -1.14
CA GLY A 42 -10.30 8.25 -1.48
C GLY A 42 -10.08 6.83 -2.01
N ARG A 43 -8.84 6.44 -2.31
CA ARG A 43 -8.50 5.06 -2.70
C ARG A 43 -8.40 4.14 -1.49
N PHE A 44 -8.96 2.96 -1.61
CA PHE A 44 -8.74 1.82 -0.71
C PHE A 44 -8.47 0.57 -1.55
N ASN A 45 -7.73 -0.38 -1.01
CA ASN A 45 -7.37 -1.59 -1.74
C ASN A 45 -6.84 -2.68 -0.80
N TYR A 46 -6.62 -3.87 -1.35
CA TYR A 46 -5.92 -4.97 -0.73
C TYR A 46 -4.94 -5.61 -1.71
N GLN A 47 -3.84 -6.16 -1.20
CA GLN A 47 -2.79 -6.69 -2.05
C GLN A 47 -2.08 -7.89 -1.43
N HIS A 48 -1.63 -8.81 -2.29
CA HIS A 48 -0.64 -9.81 -1.90
C HIS A 48 0.69 -9.10 -1.72
N CYS A 49 1.31 -9.23 -0.55
CA CYS A 49 2.57 -8.56 -0.24
C CYS A 49 3.65 -9.54 0.19
N HIS A 50 4.90 -9.13 0.04
CA HIS A 50 6.06 -9.81 0.55
C HIS A 50 6.56 -9.08 1.78
N VAL A 51 6.70 -9.80 2.89
CA VAL A 51 7.18 -9.25 4.16
C VAL A 51 8.53 -9.87 4.48
N GLN A 52 9.51 -9.03 4.80
CA GLN A 52 10.78 -9.45 5.35
C GLN A 52 11.11 -8.68 6.61
N GLU A 53 11.80 -9.34 7.52
CA GLU A 53 12.30 -8.76 8.75
C GLU A 53 13.72 -8.23 8.49
N VAL A 54 13.88 -6.92 8.55
CA VAL A 54 15.18 -6.24 8.35
C VAL A 54 15.98 -6.26 9.65
N ARG A 55 15.29 -6.10 10.79
CA ARG A 55 15.83 -6.25 12.13
C ARG A 55 14.76 -6.90 12.99
N VAL A 56 15.16 -7.95 13.71
CA VAL A 56 14.24 -8.84 14.43
C VAL A 56 13.32 -8.05 15.36
N ASP A 57 12.02 -8.24 15.20
CA ASP A 57 10.91 -7.63 15.96
C ASP A 57 10.88 -6.09 16.00
N GLU A 58 11.73 -5.41 15.22
CA GLU A 58 11.88 -3.95 15.28
C GLU A 58 11.66 -3.27 13.92
N VAL A 59 12.18 -3.84 12.84
CA VAL A 59 12.15 -3.24 11.50
C VAL A 59 11.72 -4.25 10.46
N PHE A 60 10.67 -3.91 9.72
CA PHE A 60 10.07 -4.75 8.70
C PHE A 60 10.06 -4.04 7.36
N GLN A 61 10.23 -4.79 6.28
CA GLN A 61 9.97 -4.30 4.94
C GLN A 61 8.79 -5.05 4.33
N ILE A 62 7.84 -4.30 3.78
CA ILE A 62 6.63 -4.81 3.13
C ILE A 62 6.60 -4.28 1.71
N SER A 63 6.53 -5.17 0.72
CA SER A 63 6.60 -4.79 -0.70
C SER A 63 5.53 -5.47 -1.53
N TRP A 64 4.96 -4.75 -2.50
CA TRP A 64 3.97 -5.28 -3.44
C TRP A 64 3.94 -4.51 -4.76
N ILE A 65 3.20 -5.06 -5.73
CA ILE A 65 2.81 -4.40 -6.97
C ILE A 65 1.28 -4.38 -7.02
N GLU A 66 0.69 -3.29 -7.50
CA GLU A 66 -0.75 -3.11 -7.66
C GLU A 66 -1.20 -3.35 -9.10
N GLU A 67 -2.50 -3.56 -9.31
CA GLU A 67 -3.10 -3.71 -10.66
C GLU A 67 -2.96 -2.46 -11.52
N THR A 68 -2.70 -1.31 -10.90
CA THR A 68 -2.35 -0.05 -11.57
C THR A 68 -0.88 0.00 -12.02
N ASP A 69 -0.13 -1.09 -11.84
CA ASP A 69 1.32 -1.21 -12.05
C ASP A 69 2.13 -0.29 -11.12
N THR A 70 1.57 0.10 -9.98
CA THR A 70 2.31 0.84 -8.95
C THR A 70 3.14 -0.12 -8.12
N ILE A 71 4.43 0.19 -7.96
CA ILE A 71 5.34 -0.59 -7.11
C ILE A 71 5.45 0.14 -5.78
N VAL A 72 5.26 -0.59 -4.67
CA VAL A 72 5.35 -0.04 -3.32
C VAL A 72 6.30 -0.89 -2.49
N SER A 73 7.15 -0.22 -1.72
CA SER A 73 7.94 -0.82 -0.65
C SER A 73 7.94 0.09 0.56
N LEU A 74 7.47 -0.42 1.69
CA LEU A 74 7.48 0.25 2.98
C LEU A 74 8.57 -0.37 3.86
N ILE A 75 9.27 0.44 4.63
CA ILE A 75 10.07 0.03 5.78
C ILE A 75 9.40 0.61 7.01
N VAL A 76 9.00 -0.26 7.93
CA VAL A 76 8.29 0.08 9.15
C VAL A 76 9.24 -0.13 10.32
N ASP A 77 9.56 0.93 11.06
CA ASP A 77 10.40 0.89 12.25
C ASP A 77 9.51 1.15 13.49
N PHE A 78 9.23 0.08 14.24
CA PHE A 78 8.42 0.14 15.46
C PHE A 78 9.14 0.84 16.60
N THR A 79 10.46 0.79 16.65
CA THR A 79 11.27 1.41 17.70
C THR A 79 11.25 2.92 17.57
N LEU A 80 11.36 3.43 16.33
CA LEU A 80 11.39 4.86 16.05
C LEU A 80 10.01 5.46 15.77
N MET A 81 8.96 4.63 15.64
CA MET A 81 7.63 5.05 15.20
C MET A 81 7.70 5.80 13.86
N ARG A 82 8.53 5.30 12.94
CA ARG A 82 8.76 5.88 11.62
C ARG A 82 8.51 4.87 10.52
N LEU A 83 8.09 5.38 9.38
CA LEU A 83 7.88 4.60 8.17
C LEU A 83 8.63 5.28 7.03
N THR A 84 9.37 4.51 6.22
CA THR A 84 10.01 4.98 4.99
C THR A 84 9.38 4.27 3.80
N THR A 85 9.05 5.01 2.76
CA THR A 85 8.37 4.49 1.58
C THR A 85 9.19 4.75 0.34
N PHE A 86 9.19 3.75 -0.55
CA PHE A 86 9.44 3.91 -1.96
C PHE A 86 8.16 3.56 -2.71
N MET A 87 7.62 4.52 -3.46
CA MET A 87 6.52 4.29 -4.40
C MET A 87 6.98 4.66 -5.80
N ALA A 88 6.68 3.82 -6.78
CA ALA A 88 6.86 4.15 -8.20
C ALA A 88 5.53 3.97 -8.92
N PHE A 89 4.79 5.06 -9.05
CA PHE A 89 3.49 5.08 -9.73
C PHE A 89 3.68 4.91 -11.23
N SER A 90 2.82 4.12 -11.86
CA SER A 90 2.69 4.13 -13.32
C SER A 90 2.23 5.51 -13.80
N TYR A 91 2.50 5.84 -15.07
CA TYR A 91 2.06 7.10 -15.65
C TYR A 91 0.53 7.26 -15.54
N GLY A 92 -0.22 6.21 -15.83
CA GLY A 92 -1.68 6.20 -15.74
C GLY A 92 -2.17 6.46 -14.32
N HIS A 93 -1.63 5.72 -13.33
CA HIS A 93 -2.07 5.91 -11.94
C HIS A 93 -1.79 7.32 -11.43
N TRP A 94 -0.61 7.89 -11.73
CA TRP A 94 -0.24 9.21 -11.25
C TRP A 94 -1.09 10.34 -11.85
N ASN A 95 -1.31 10.32 -13.16
CA ASN A 95 -1.98 11.43 -13.86
C ASN A 95 -3.50 11.31 -13.85
N PHE A 96 -4.04 10.14 -13.54
CA PHE A 96 -5.48 9.86 -13.54
C PHE A 96 -5.93 9.17 -12.24
N ALA A 97 -5.38 9.62 -11.11
CA ALA A 97 -5.55 9.04 -9.77
C ALA A 97 -7.01 8.71 -9.39
N GLU A 98 -7.96 9.59 -9.71
CA GLU A 98 -9.39 9.37 -9.40
C GLU A 98 -9.96 8.12 -10.08
N GLN A 99 -9.42 7.70 -11.23
CA GLN A 99 -9.82 6.46 -11.89
C GLN A 99 -9.38 5.22 -11.11
N ALA A 100 -8.40 5.36 -10.21
CA ALA A 100 -7.99 4.33 -9.27
C ALA A 100 -8.87 4.28 -8.01
N HIS A 101 -9.95 5.06 -7.93
CA HIS A 101 -11.00 4.90 -6.92
C HIS A 101 -11.98 3.80 -7.33
N GLY A 102 -12.72 3.28 -6.35
CA GLY A 102 -13.67 2.18 -6.52
C GLY A 102 -13.31 0.97 -5.67
N ASN A 103 -13.99 -0.16 -5.90
CA ASN A 103 -13.78 -1.40 -5.17
C ASN A 103 -13.19 -2.45 -6.13
N LYS A 104 -11.95 -2.89 -5.87
CA LYS A 104 -11.26 -3.93 -6.65
C LYS A 104 -12.07 -5.22 -6.86
N ARG A 105 -13.01 -5.50 -5.95
CA ARG A 105 -13.91 -6.67 -6.02
C ARG A 105 -14.92 -6.56 -7.17
N GLU A 106 -15.17 -5.34 -7.65
CA GLU A 106 -16.00 -5.07 -8.82
C GLU A 106 -15.16 -5.18 -10.09
N VAL A 107 -15.61 -6.02 -11.04
CA VAL A 107 -14.86 -6.33 -12.27
C VAL A 107 -14.59 -5.06 -13.08
N GLN A 108 -15.54 -4.12 -13.13
CA GLN A 108 -15.38 -2.88 -13.89
C GLN A 108 -14.28 -1.98 -13.30
N ASP A 109 -14.17 -1.92 -11.97
CA ASP A 109 -13.11 -1.14 -11.31
C ASP A 109 -11.75 -1.82 -11.49
N LEU A 110 -11.68 -3.14 -11.38
CA LEU A 110 -10.46 -3.91 -11.63
C LEU A 110 -9.94 -3.73 -13.07
N GLU A 111 -10.83 -3.80 -14.07
CA GLU A 111 -10.47 -3.58 -15.48
C GLU A 111 -9.98 -2.15 -15.74
N LYS A 112 -10.65 -1.16 -15.15
CA LYS A 112 -10.21 0.25 -15.20
C LYS A 112 -8.81 0.41 -14.61
N TRP A 113 -8.51 -0.21 -13.47
CA TRP A 113 -7.19 -0.13 -12.84
C TRP A 113 -6.10 -0.80 -13.68
N ARG A 114 -6.40 -1.95 -14.30
CA ARG A 114 -5.50 -2.58 -15.29
C ARG A 114 -5.30 -1.71 -16.53
N GLY A 115 -6.31 -0.96 -16.93
CA GLY A 115 -6.19 0.06 -17.97
C GLY A 115 -5.12 1.11 -17.62
N LEU A 116 -5.11 1.61 -16.38
CA LEU A 116 -4.11 2.58 -15.91
C LEU A 116 -2.68 2.04 -15.97
N ALA A 117 -2.47 0.76 -15.69
CA ALA A 117 -1.16 0.11 -15.81
C ALA A 117 -0.59 0.17 -17.24
N THR A 118 -1.47 0.08 -18.24
CA THR A 118 -1.11 0.07 -19.66
C THR A 118 -1.33 1.41 -20.36
N GLN A 119 -1.80 2.43 -19.64
CA GLN A 119 -2.02 3.74 -20.23
C GLN A 119 -0.67 4.33 -20.64
N GLU A 120 -0.51 4.57 -21.95
CA GLU A 120 0.80 4.84 -22.60
C GLU A 120 1.76 3.63 -22.58
N ALA A 121 1.26 2.41 -22.83
CA ALA A 121 2.06 1.19 -22.93
C ALA A 121 3.35 1.40 -23.76
N GLY A 122 4.51 1.24 -23.12
CA GLY A 122 5.83 1.44 -23.72
C GLY A 122 6.78 2.38 -22.95
N TYR A 123 6.33 3.04 -21.88
CA TYR A 123 7.17 4.00 -21.13
C TYR A 123 7.37 3.68 -19.64
N PRO A 124 8.05 2.56 -19.26
CA PRO A 124 8.48 2.34 -17.87
C PRO A 124 9.29 3.52 -17.29
N LEU A 125 9.97 4.27 -18.17
CA LEU A 125 10.74 5.46 -17.85
C LEU A 125 9.91 6.66 -17.37
N LYS A 126 8.58 6.66 -17.54
CA LYS A 126 7.68 7.74 -17.12
C LYS A 126 7.09 7.54 -15.71
N ARG A 127 7.55 6.54 -14.96
CA ARG A 127 7.08 6.32 -13.58
C ARG A 127 7.33 7.54 -12.71
N HIS A 128 6.36 7.89 -11.89
CA HIS A 128 6.53 8.94 -10.88
C HIS A 128 7.02 8.31 -9.59
N VAL A 129 8.27 8.59 -9.23
CA VAL A 129 8.93 7.99 -8.06
C VAL A 129 8.82 8.93 -6.87
N ILE A 130 8.33 8.40 -5.74
CA ILE A 130 8.15 9.10 -4.48
C ILE A 130 8.87 8.31 -3.39
N PRO A 131 10.10 8.73 -3.02
CA PRO A 131 10.69 8.39 -1.74
C PRO A 131 10.17 9.38 -0.68
N GLU A 132 9.49 8.89 0.35
CA GLU A 132 8.93 9.74 1.40
C GLU A 132 8.99 9.03 2.75
N GLN A 133 9.04 9.80 3.84
CA GLN A 133 8.95 9.26 5.19
C GLN A 133 7.68 9.73 5.91
N ALA A 134 7.28 8.97 6.92
CA ALA A 134 6.10 9.23 7.72
C ALA A 134 6.35 8.95 9.20
N THR A 135 5.60 9.66 10.03
CA THR A 135 5.46 9.35 11.45
C THR A 135 4.28 8.40 11.63
N ILE A 136 4.49 7.32 12.38
CA ILE A 136 3.43 6.39 12.75
C ILE A 136 2.66 7.00 13.92
N ASP A 137 1.41 7.34 13.68
CA ASP A 137 0.56 8.03 14.66
C ASP A 137 -0.04 7.02 15.66
N LYS A 138 -0.42 5.83 15.18
CA LYS A 138 -1.02 4.76 15.98
C LYS A 138 -0.65 3.39 15.46
N ILE A 139 -0.54 2.44 16.39
CA ILE A 139 -0.44 1.01 16.13
C ILE A 139 -1.47 0.30 17.02
N PHE A 140 -2.28 -0.57 16.45
CA PHE A 140 -3.21 -1.43 17.18
C PHE A 140 -3.49 -2.74 16.42
N ASP A 141 -4.19 -3.67 17.05
CA ASP A 141 -4.47 -4.98 16.47
C ASP A 141 -5.83 -5.02 15.74
N GLY A 142 -5.88 -5.78 14.65
CA GLY A 142 -7.11 -6.01 13.88
C GLY A 142 -7.35 -4.97 12.78
N PRO A 143 -8.47 -5.09 12.06
CA PRO A 143 -8.71 -4.32 10.83
C PRO A 143 -8.95 -2.82 11.06
N GLY A 144 -9.40 -2.42 12.26
CA GLY A 144 -9.90 -1.06 12.48
C GLY A 144 -11.19 -0.82 11.69
N ASP A 145 -11.19 0.20 10.85
CA ASP A 145 -12.27 0.54 9.91
C ASP A 145 -12.07 -0.06 8.51
N LEU A 146 -10.97 -0.76 8.26
CA LEU A 146 -10.69 -1.40 6.98
C LEU A 146 -11.56 -2.64 6.78
N GLU A 147 -12.04 -2.84 5.55
CA GLU A 147 -12.84 -4.00 5.19
C GLU A 147 -11.96 -5.26 5.10
N ASP A 148 -12.40 -6.34 5.73
CA ASP A 148 -11.69 -7.61 5.68
C ASP A 148 -11.71 -8.23 4.27
N ILE A 149 -10.76 -9.14 4.02
CA ILE A 149 -10.63 -9.86 2.76
C ILE A 149 -10.05 -11.25 2.99
N ASP A 150 -10.45 -12.23 2.20
CA ASP A 150 -9.86 -13.57 2.26
C ASP A 150 -8.39 -13.54 1.81
N ASP A 151 -7.57 -14.37 2.47
CA ASP A 151 -6.13 -14.42 2.21
C ASP A 151 -5.81 -14.90 0.79
N ASP A 152 -6.68 -15.70 0.19
CA ASP A 152 -6.58 -16.22 -1.19
C ASP A 152 -7.33 -15.34 -2.22
N ALA A 153 -7.91 -14.22 -1.79
CA ALA A 153 -8.57 -13.30 -2.70
C ALA A 153 -7.62 -12.86 -3.83
N PRO A 154 -8.10 -12.87 -5.09
CA PRO A 154 -7.25 -12.65 -6.24
C PRO A 154 -6.67 -11.24 -6.22
N THR A 155 -5.42 -11.17 -6.66
CA THR A 155 -4.72 -9.94 -7.01
C THR A 155 -4.11 -10.12 -8.40
N LEU A 156 -3.27 -9.19 -8.84
CA LEU A 156 -2.39 -9.30 -10.02
C LEU A 156 -2.15 -10.72 -10.52
#